data_AF-A0A0R0MEF0-F1
#
_entry.id   AF-A0A0R0MEF0-F1
#
_cell.length_a   1.000
_cell.length_b   1.000
_cell.length_c   1.000
_cell.angle_alpha   90.00
_cell.angle_beta   90.00
_cell.angle_gamma   90.00
#
_symmetry.space_group_name_H-M   'P 1'
#
loop_
_entity.id
_entity.type
_entity.pdbx_description
1 polymer ?
#
loop_
_entity_poly.entity_id
_entity_poly.type
_entity_poly.pdbx_seq_one_letter_code
_entity_poly.pdbx_strand_id
1 'polypeptide(L)'
;MDVIDLQTTLRLADQKRNAQQWREAIELYRQLQEQLAGHAALHHNLALCLLGAGELTEALAQADLALAHQPGLWQAAVVKARALTAQGQAVEAARLLEGQQHAHPERGELALELATIALHEECNARRAHELVQPWLASPAHAVDAQLTDLMASLYDRDEAAESAQAVNDRAVAFARAHLERGMASKLFGTTPPAARAHRVRKRVGLLSPLFSCSPVYFFCSGAFSLLSADFDFYFFNRGRRSDWATQELRGLAAKWFDVPDLTAEALDDFVRQHALDVLLDLGGWMDPIGLKAISTKPAKRMYKWVGGQSLTTGLRAFDGFITDAEQTPAGYERWFTEPLLRLPQGYISYTPPSYLPAPQPAPEHAHVLGIIANPVKVSQPFLSGLLHTLRERAQGGLPLELHFIDKRYHHPQLLARIRAALQPAMATLGHQVQLKFILPDSHQAYLAAVAGLSEMLDTHPYTGGLTTMEALSLGVRCSSEAGTLFCERHTHAHVNFLRSPGERRKRARPIKPGAVRRSLVPVDCPRANHVALAQALAQLFRYGSLKGLTA
;
A
#
# COMPACT_ATOMS: atom_id res chain seq x y z
N MET A 1 8.87 -3.70 49.05
CA MET A 1 9.83 -2.92 48.23
C MET A 1 9.97 -1.56 48.90
N ASP A 2 11.17 -1.15 49.30
CA ASP A 2 11.37 0.15 49.94
C ASP A 2 11.15 1.31 48.95
N VAL A 3 10.81 2.50 49.44
CA VAL A 3 10.46 3.67 48.59
C VAL A 3 11.57 4.03 47.59
N ILE A 4 12.83 3.85 47.98
CA ILE A 4 14.02 4.12 47.15
C ILE A 4 14.13 3.09 46.00
N ASP A 5 13.77 1.84 46.26
CA ASP A 5 13.76 0.75 45.28
C ASP A 5 12.64 0.96 44.24
N LEU A 6 11.48 1.44 44.70
CA LEU A 6 10.33 1.75 43.83
C LEU A 6 10.62 2.85 42.80
N GLN A 7 11.20 3.97 43.22
CA GLN A 7 11.56 5.06 42.30
C GLN A 7 12.69 4.67 41.34
N THR A 8 13.57 3.77 41.75
CA THR A 8 14.68 3.30 40.91
C THR A 8 14.16 2.36 39.83
N THR A 9 13.31 1.40 40.20
CA THR A 9 12.66 0.48 39.27
C THR A 9 11.77 1.22 38.27
N LEU A 10 11.00 2.23 38.70
CA LEU A 10 10.18 3.05 37.80
C LEU A 10 11.02 3.81 36.76
N ARG A 11 12.11 4.45 37.19
CA ARG A 11 13.03 5.15 36.26
C ARG A 11 13.66 4.19 35.25
N LEU A 12 14.06 3.00 35.70
CA LEU A 12 14.59 1.98 34.80
C LEU A 12 13.52 1.50 33.80
N ALA A 13 12.29 1.28 34.25
CA ALA A 13 11.18 0.91 33.38
C ALA A 13 10.93 1.97 32.30
N ASP A 14 10.88 3.25 32.68
CA ASP A 14 10.73 4.37 31.75
C ASP A 14 11.90 4.45 30.75
N GLN A 15 13.14 4.21 31.21
CA GLN A 15 14.31 4.17 30.33
C GLN A 15 14.20 3.03 29.31
N LYS A 16 13.80 1.83 29.74
CA LYS A 16 13.60 0.67 28.87
C LYS A 16 12.49 0.91 27.86
N ARG A 17 11.36 1.48 28.29
CA ARG A 17 10.25 1.89 27.40
C ARG A 17 10.71 2.89 26.35
N ASN A 18 11.41 3.95 26.75
CA ASN A 18 11.89 4.98 25.83
C ASN A 18 12.93 4.44 24.84
N ALA A 19 13.70 3.42 25.24
CA ALA A 19 14.61 2.67 24.38
C ALA A 19 13.91 1.58 23.55
N GLN A 20 12.58 1.45 23.63
CA GLN A 20 11.77 0.42 22.97
C GLN A 20 12.18 -1.02 23.31
N GLN A 21 12.79 -1.22 24.49
CA GLN A 21 13.13 -2.52 25.04
C GLN A 21 11.89 -3.12 25.72
N TRP A 22 10.88 -3.45 24.92
CA TRP A 22 9.51 -3.70 25.38
C TRP A 22 9.41 -4.76 26.46
N ARG A 23 10.05 -5.93 26.28
CA ARG A 23 9.96 -7.06 27.23
C ARG A 23 10.55 -6.71 28.59
N GLU A 24 11.71 -6.07 28.59
CA GLU A 24 12.40 -5.62 29.81
C GLU A 24 11.58 -4.54 30.53
N ALA A 25 10.96 -3.61 29.78
CA ALA A 25 10.07 -2.62 30.34
C ALA A 25 8.81 -3.24 30.97
N ILE A 26 8.19 -4.23 30.29
CA ILE A 26 7.02 -4.97 30.78
C ILE A 26 7.34 -5.65 32.11
N GLU A 27 8.46 -6.36 32.20
CA GLU A 27 8.88 -7.04 33.44
C GLU A 27 9.02 -6.06 34.61
N LEU A 28 9.64 -4.90 34.38
CA LEU A 28 9.81 -3.88 35.41
C LEU A 28 8.49 -3.22 35.81
N TYR A 29 7.60 -2.91 34.86
CA TYR A 29 6.28 -2.36 35.20
C TYR A 29 5.39 -3.36 35.93
N ARG A 30 5.48 -4.66 35.62
CA ARG A 30 4.75 -5.71 36.35
C ARG A 30 5.21 -5.82 37.81
N GLN A 31 6.50 -5.65 38.10
CA GLN A 31 7.02 -5.61 39.48
C GLN A 31 6.43 -4.45 40.30
N LEU A 32 6.12 -3.34 39.63
CA LEU A 32 5.55 -2.13 40.24
C LEU A 32 4.02 -2.18 40.39
N GLN A 33 3.36 -3.15 39.75
CA GLN A 33 1.91 -3.14 39.58
C GLN A 33 1.16 -3.29 40.89
N GLU A 34 1.67 -4.09 41.84
CA GLU A 34 1.03 -4.24 43.15
C GLU A 34 1.05 -2.93 43.95
N GLN A 35 2.17 -2.20 43.94
CA GLN A 35 2.31 -0.97 44.75
C GLN A 35 1.71 0.25 44.06
N LEU A 36 1.61 0.24 42.72
CA LEU A 36 1.09 1.35 41.92
C LEU A 36 -0.25 1.03 41.24
N ALA A 37 -0.99 0.03 41.73
CA ALA A 37 -2.27 -0.43 41.14
C ALA A 37 -3.34 0.67 40.96
N GLY A 38 -3.28 1.77 41.70
CA GLY A 38 -4.20 2.90 41.56
C GLY A 38 -3.73 3.99 40.58
N HIS A 39 -2.55 3.86 39.96
CA HIS A 39 -1.94 4.91 39.15
C HIS A 39 -2.20 4.68 37.66
N ALA A 40 -3.04 5.52 37.06
CA ALA A 40 -3.37 5.45 35.63
C ALA A 40 -2.13 5.47 34.71
N ALA A 41 -1.10 6.25 35.07
CA ALA A 41 0.14 6.34 34.30
C ALA A 41 0.92 5.03 34.22
N LEU A 42 0.92 4.21 35.30
CA LEU A 42 1.55 2.89 35.28
C LEU A 42 0.85 1.99 34.25
N HIS A 43 -0.48 1.89 34.37
CA HIS A 43 -1.30 1.07 33.48
C HIS A 43 -1.18 1.51 32.02
N HIS A 44 -1.15 2.82 31.75
CA HIS A 44 -0.90 3.36 30.42
C HIS A 44 0.47 2.93 29.86
N ASN A 45 1.52 3.07 30.66
CA ASN A 45 2.88 2.73 30.23
C ASN A 45 3.05 1.24 29.98
N LEU A 46 2.47 0.40 30.83
CA LEU A 46 2.46 -1.04 30.64
C LEU A 46 1.66 -1.42 29.38
N ALA A 47 0.48 -0.81 29.17
CA ALA A 47 -0.31 -1.00 27.95
C ALA A 47 0.47 -0.63 26.68
N LEU A 48 1.21 0.48 26.70
CA LEU A 48 2.05 0.91 25.59
C LEU A 48 3.15 -0.11 25.29
N CYS A 49 3.82 -0.64 26.32
CA CYS A 49 4.87 -1.65 26.12
C CYS A 49 4.29 -2.97 25.59
N LEU A 50 3.14 -3.40 26.12
CA LEU A 50 2.44 -4.62 25.67
C LEU A 50 1.99 -4.48 24.20
N LEU A 51 1.47 -3.31 23.81
CA LEU A 51 1.16 -3.01 22.42
C LEU A 51 2.41 -3.12 21.53
N GLY A 52 3.53 -2.53 21.96
CA GLY A 52 4.81 -2.61 21.26
C GLY A 52 5.37 -4.03 21.14
N ALA A 53 5.11 -4.88 22.14
CA ALA A 53 5.45 -6.30 22.13
C ALA A 53 4.48 -7.18 21.31
N GLY A 54 3.33 -6.65 20.88
CA GLY A 54 2.28 -7.38 20.18
C GLY A 54 1.33 -8.18 21.10
N GLU A 55 1.37 -7.95 22.41
CA GLU A 55 0.51 -8.59 23.41
C GLU A 55 -0.84 -7.85 23.52
N LEU A 56 -1.61 -7.85 22.43
CA LEU A 56 -2.78 -6.98 22.23
C LEU A 56 -3.85 -7.11 23.31
N THR A 57 -4.19 -8.33 23.72
CA THR A 57 -5.25 -8.57 24.71
C THR A 57 -4.90 -7.98 26.07
N GLU A 58 -3.64 -8.14 26.51
CA GLU A 58 -3.20 -7.58 27.79
C GLU A 58 -3.00 -6.06 27.68
N ALA A 59 -2.55 -5.56 26.53
CA ALA A 59 -2.49 -4.12 26.26
C ALA A 59 -3.86 -3.46 26.42
N LEU A 60 -4.93 -4.08 25.92
CA LEU A 60 -6.30 -3.61 26.10
C LEU A 60 -6.71 -3.58 27.57
N ALA A 61 -6.48 -4.68 28.30
CA ALA A 61 -6.82 -4.77 29.72
C ALA A 61 -6.12 -3.68 30.55
N GLN A 62 -4.85 -3.43 30.27
CA GLN A 62 -4.08 -2.37 30.95
C GLN A 62 -4.54 -0.97 30.54
N ALA A 63 -4.88 -0.75 29.27
CA ALA A 63 -5.44 0.53 28.83
C ALA A 63 -6.82 0.80 29.44
N ASP A 64 -7.64 -0.24 29.63
CA ASP A 64 -8.92 -0.15 30.33
C ASP A 64 -8.75 0.24 31.80
N LEU A 65 -7.78 -0.37 32.51
CA LEU A 65 -7.43 0.02 33.86
C LEU A 65 -6.98 1.49 33.94
N ALA A 66 -6.13 1.92 33.00
CA ALA A 66 -5.68 3.31 32.93
C ALA A 66 -6.86 4.29 32.78
N LEU A 67 -7.81 3.98 31.89
CA LEU A 67 -9.00 4.82 31.65
C LEU A 67 -10.02 4.72 32.79
N ALA A 68 -10.12 3.59 33.49
CA ALA A 68 -10.96 3.45 34.68
C ALA A 68 -10.47 4.34 35.83
N HIS A 69 -9.15 4.43 36.02
CA HIS A 69 -8.55 5.32 37.01
C HIS A 69 -8.55 6.80 36.58
N GLN A 70 -8.39 7.07 35.28
CA GLN A 70 -8.39 8.43 34.73
C GLN A 70 -9.07 8.48 33.34
N PRO A 71 -10.39 8.72 33.27
CA PRO A 71 -11.14 8.67 32.00
C PRO A 71 -10.68 9.67 30.93
N GLY A 72 -10.07 10.80 31.32
CA GLY A 72 -9.52 11.82 30.42
C GLY A 72 -8.06 11.59 29.99
N LEU A 73 -7.47 10.42 30.29
CA LEU A 73 -6.10 10.11 29.89
C LEU A 73 -6.07 9.71 28.40
N TRP A 74 -6.11 10.71 27.51
CA TRP A 74 -6.19 10.51 26.06
C TRP A 74 -5.07 9.62 25.50
N GLN A 75 -3.86 9.64 26.10
CA GLN A 75 -2.75 8.78 25.67
C GLN A 75 -3.09 7.28 25.84
N ALA A 76 -3.79 6.92 26.91
CA ALA A 76 -4.27 5.56 27.12
C ALA A 76 -5.37 5.18 26.13
N ALA A 77 -6.24 6.14 25.77
CA ALA A 77 -7.24 5.92 24.73
C ALA A 77 -6.62 5.66 23.35
N VAL A 78 -5.54 6.36 22.99
CA VAL A 78 -4.77 6.08 21.75
C VAL A 78 -4.19 4.66 21.75
N VAL A 79 -3.56 4.25 22.86
CA VAL A 79 -3.03 2.87 22.99
C VAL A 79 -4.15 1.84 22.86
N LYS A 80 -5.28 2.05 23.55
CA LYS A 80 -6.47 1.19 23.44
C LYS A 80 -6.99 1.13 22.01
N ALA A 81 -7.15 2.27 21.34
CA ALA A 81 -7.65 2.34 19.96
C ALA A 81 -6.75 1.60 18.96
N ARG A 82 -5.42 1.70 19.12
CA ARG A 82 -4.46 0.95 18.30
C ARG A 82 -4.57 -0.56 18.55
N ALA A 83 -4.71 -0.98 19.79
CA ALA A 83 -4.89 -2.40 20.13
C ALA A 83 -6.23 -2.94 19.60
N LEU A 84 -7.33 -2.20 19.76
CA LEU A 84 -8.64 -2.53 19.19
C LEU A 84 -8.58 -2.66 17.66
N THR A 85 -7.95 -1.69 16.99
CA THR A 85 -7.75 -1.73 15.53
C THR A 85 -6.97 -2.96 15.10
N ALA A 86 -5.89 -3.30 15.80
CA ALA A 86 -5.09 -4.50 15.54
C ALA A 86 -5.87 -5.81 15.75
N GLN A 87 -6.92 -5.81 16.58
CA GLN A 87 -7.86 -6.93 16.77
C GLN A 87 -9.07 -6.90 15.81
N GLY A 88 -9.12 -5.96 14.86
CA GLY A 88 -10.23 -5.81 13.91
C GLY A 88 -11.46 -5.09 14.48
N GLN A 89 -11.33 -4.45 15.64
CA GLN A 89 -12.40 -3.70 16.33
C GLN A 89 -12.32 -2.19 16.02
N ALA A 90 -12.05 -1.84 14.77
CA ALA A 90 -11.83 -0.44 14.34
C ALA A 90 -13.01 0.50 14.62
N VAL A 91 -14.26 0.00 14.59
CA VAL A 91 -15.46 0.81 14.89
C VAL A 91 -15.48 1.24 16.36
N GLU A 92 -15.06 0.37 17.27
CA GLU A 92 -14.96 0.71 18.70
C GLU A 92 -13.79 1.68 18.94
N ALA A 93 -12.67 1.44 18.27
CA ALA A 93 -11.51 2.33 18.30
C ALA A 93 -11.87 3.76 17.85
N ALA A 94 -12.57 3.90 16.72
CA ALA A 94 -13.02 5.19 16.20
C ALA A 94 -13.94 5.89 17.20
N ARG A 95 -14.95 5.21 17.75
CA ARG A 95 -15.88 5.79 18.73
C ARG A 95 -15.16 6.28 20.00
N LEU A 96 -14.19 5.50 20.48
CA LEU A 96 -13.38 5.89 21.64
C LEU A 96 -12.61 7.18 21.37
N LEU A 97 -11.93 7.26 20.22
CA LEU A 97 -11.14 8.44 19.86
C LEU A 97 -12.02 9.64 19.55
N GLU A 98 -13.19 9.48 18.94
CA GLU A 98 -14.18 10.55 18.72
C GLU A 98 -14.61 11.18 20.05
N GLY A 99 -14.91 10.36 21.06
CA GLY A 99 -15.27 10.84 22.39
C GLY A 99 -14.14 11.64 23.05
N GLN A 100 -12.90 11.16 22.93
CA GLN A 100 -11.72 11.86 23.45
C GLN A 100 -11.42 13.14 22.67
N GLN A 101 -11.58 13.15 21.35
CA GLN A 101 -11.38 14.32 20.51
C GLN A 101 -12.39 15.42 20.84
N HIS A 102 -13.63 15.06 21.16
CA HIS A 102 -14.63 16.03 21.60
C HIS A 102 -14.27 16.68 22.94
N ALA A 103 -13.70 15.91 23.87
CA ALA A 103 -13.24 16.41 25.17
C ALA A 103 -11.92 17.19 25.08
N HIS A 104 -11.07 16.86 24.10
CA HIS A 104 -9.74 17.40 23.91
C HIS A 104 -9.51 17.86 22.45
N PRO A 105 -10.26 18.87 21.97
CA PRO A 105 -10.19 19.31 20.58
C PRO A 105 -8.81 19.86 20.18
N GLU A 106 -7.97 20.23 21.15
CA GLU A 106 -6.61 20.73 20.96
C GLU A 106 -5.55 19.63 20.72
N ARG A 107 -5.92 18.34 20.81
CA ARG A 107 -4.99 17.22 20.64
C ARG A 107 -5.00 16.70 19.20
N GLY A 108 -3.95 17.03 18.45
CA GLY A 108 -3.80 16.61 17.07
C GLY A 108 -3.52 15.12 16.92
N GLU A 109 -2.93 14.49 17.95
CA GLU A 109 -2.66 13.05 17.96
C GLU A 109 -3.94 12.23 17.81
N LEU A 110 -5.03 12.64 18.47
CA LEU A 110 -6.32 11.98 18.37
C LEU A 110 -6.90 12.09 16.95
N ALA A 111 -6.79 13.27 16.33
CA ALA A 111 -7.27 13.51 14.97
C ALA A 111 -6.48 12.70 13.93
N LEU A 112 -5.16 12.61 14.08
CA LEU A 112 -4.27 11.83 13.21
C LEU A 112 -4.55 10.31 13.33
N GLU A 113 -4.76 9.80 14.55
CA GLU A 113 -5.13 8.40 14.75
C GLU A 113 -6.52 8.10 14.17
N LEU A 114 -7.49 9.00 14.37
CA LEU A 114 -8.80 8.90 13.71
C LEU A 114 -8.69 8.92 12.19
N ALA A 115 -7.84 9.78 11.63
CA ALA A 115 -7.64 9.86 10.19
C ALA A 115 -7.00 8.58 9.63
N THR A 116 -6.11 7.94 10.39
CA THR A 116 -5.53 6.63 10.06
C THR A 116 -6.61 5.55 10.01
N ILE A 117 -7.48 5.48 11.03
CA ILE A 117 -8.61 4.55 11.05
C ILE A 117 -9.58 4.84 9.90
N ALA A 118 -9.91 6.11 9.67
CA ALA A 118 -10.79 6.54 8.59
C ALA A 118 -10.25 6.11 7.22
N LEU A 119 -8.95 6.27 6.97
CA LEU A 119 -8.34 5.93 5.69
C LEU A 119 -8.24 4.42 5.45
N HIS A 120 -7.82 3.65 6.45
CA HIS A 120 -7.44 2.24 6.26
C HIS A 120 -8.54 1.23 6.62
N GLU A 121 -9.32 1.51 7.66
CA GLU A 121 -10.34 0.60 8.17
C GLU A 121 -11.72 1.00 7.63
N GLU A 122 -12.14 2.24 7.90
CA GLU A 122 -13.44 2.74 7.42
C GLU A 122 -13.45 3.01 5.92
N CYS A 123 -12.27 3.07 5.29
CA CYS A 123 -12.09 3.29 3.86
C CYS A 123 -12.77 4.59 3.37
N ASN A 124 -12.54 5.67 4.10
CA ASN A 124 -13.11 7.00 3.89
C ASN A 124 -11.99 8.06 3.82
N ALA A 125 -11.43 8.22 2.61
CA ALA A 125 -10.37 9.19 2.36
C ALA A 125 -10.81 10.65 2.60
N ARG A 126 -12.07 11.00 2.28
CA ARG A 126 -12.60 12.36 2.54
C ARG A 126 -12.66 12.69 4.02
N ARG A 127 -13.13 11.75 4.83
CA ARG A 127 -13.10 11.91 6.29
C ARG A 127 -11.68 12.05 6.82
N ALA A 128 -10.74 11.24 6.32
CA ALA A 128 -9.34 11.36 6.71
C ALA A 128 -8.77 12.74 6.37
N HIS A 129 -9.06 13.25 5.17
CA HIS A 129 -8.73 14.61 4.74
C HIS A 129 -9.33 15.66 5.69
N GLU A 130 -10.63 15.62 5.95
CA GLU A 130 -11.34 16.55 6.84
C GLU A 130 -10.75 16.58 8.26
N LEU A 131 -10.42 15.41 8.81
CA LEU A 131 -9.85 15.29 10.16
C LEU A 131 -8.47 15.95 10.29
N VAL A 132 -7.66 15.91 9.23
CA VAL A 132 -6.29 16.46 9.27
C VAL A 132 -6.18 17.91 8.80
N GLN A 133 -7.20 18.46 8.13
CA GLN A 133 -7.21 19.85 7.64
C GLN A 133 -6.78 20.88 8.70
N PRO A 134 -7.30 20.86 9.95
CA PRO A 134 -6.90 21.84 10.97
C PRO A 134 -5.42 21.76 11.38
N TRP A 135 -4.74 20.65 11.06
CA TRP A 135 -3.40 20.32 11.54
C TRP A 135 -2.31 20.53 10.49
N LEU A 136 -2.66 20.90 9.24
CA LEU A 136 -1.72 21.08 8.14
C LEU A 136 -0.63 22.13 8.40
N ALA A 137 -0.92 23.12 9.24
CA ALA A 137 0.01 24.17 9.66
C ALA A 137 0.51 24.01 11.11
N SER A 138 0.15 22.91 11.78
CA SER A 138 0.55 22.67 13.17
C SER A 138 2.05 22.35 13.26
N PRO A 139 2.84 23.07 14.09
CA PRO A 139 4.27 22.77 14.24
C PRO A 139 4.56 21.33 14.69
N ALA A 140 3.66 20.72 15.48
CA ALA A 140 3.85 19.37 16.01
C ALA A 140 3.31 18.27 15.08
N HIS A 141 2.34 18.58 14.22
CA HIS A 141 1.54 17.57 13.51
C HIS A 141 1.47 17.77 11.99
N ALA A 142 2.02 18.87 11.46
CA ALA A 142 1.91 19.22 10.04
C ALA A 142 2.43 18.12 9.12
N VAL A 143 3.52 17.44 9.47
CA VAL A 143 4.11 16.41 8.61
C VAL A 143 3.15 15.24 8.40
N ASP A 144 2.60 14.69 9.48
CA ASP A 144 1.67 13.56 9.39
C ASP A 144 0.33 13.97 8.78
N ALA A 145 -0.13 15.19 9.10
CA ALA A 145 -1.34 15.76 8.52
C ALA A 145 -1.21 15.94 7.00
N GLN A 146 -0.12 16.55 6.53
CA GLN A 146 0.14 16.77 5.09
C GLN A 146 0.31 15.46 4.33
N LEU A 147 0.97 14.46 4.92
CA LEU A 147 1.09 13.15 4.31
C LEU A 147 -0.28 12.46 4.17
N THR A 148 -1.08 12.47 5.24
CA THR A 148 -2.42 11.87 5.24
C THR A 148 -3.32 12.56 4.22
N ASP A 149 -3.28 13.89 4.21
CA ASP A 149 -4.01 14.73 3.25
C ASP A 149 -3.59 14.45 1.80
N LEU A 150 -2.29 14.31 1.54
CA LEU A 150 -1.77 13.93 0.22
C LEU A 150 -2.27 12.54 -0.20
N MET A 151 -2.20 11.54 0.69
CA MET A 151 -2.67 10.18 0.40
C MET A 151 -4.18 10.14 0.17
N ALA A 152 -4.96 10.91 0.92
CA ALA A 152 -6.39 11.04 0.73
C ALA A 152 -6.72 11.62 -0.66
N SER A 153 -6.02 12.68 -1.11
CA SER A 153 -6.17 13.25 -2.46
C SER A 153 -5.89 12.26 -3.59
N LEU A 154 -5.03 11.26 -3.38
CA LEU A 154 -4.80 10.22 -4.40
C LEU A 154 -5.98 9.26 -4.54
N TYR A 155 -6.74 9.03 -3.47
CA TYR A 155 -7.86 8.10 -3.47
C TYR A 155 -9.18 8.76 -3.83
N ASP A 156 -9.44 9.97 -3.33
CA ASP A 156 -10.74 10.62 -3.42
C ASP A 156 -10.63 12.15 -3.54
N ARG A 157 -9.89 12.63 -4.56
CA ARG A 157 -9.93 14.04 -4.93
C ARG A 157 -11.18 14.38 -5.74
N ASP A 158 -11.64 15.62 -5.58
CA ASP A 158 -12.53 16.27 -6.53
C ASP A 158 -11.67 17.03 -7.55
N GLU A 159 -11.71 16.62 -8.82
CA GLU A 159 -10.91 17.26 -9.88
C GLU A 159 -11.31 18.71 -10.14
N ALA A 160 -12.54 19.10 -9.78
CA ALA A 160 -12.97 20.48 -9.87
C ALA A 160 -12.32 21.36 -8.80
N ALA A 161 -11.96 20.77 -7.65
CA ALA A 161 -11.34 21.48 -6.53
C ALA A 161 -9.80 21.40 -6.56
N GLU A 162 -9.24 20.26 -6.94
CA GLU A 162 -7.80 20.03 -6.96
C GLU A 162 -7.37 19.24 -8.21
N SER A 163 -6.51 19.84 -9.03
CA SER A 163 -5.97 19.20 -10.22
C SER A 163 -4.90 18.15 -9.89
N ALA A 164 -4.68 17.19 -10.80
CA ALA A 164 -3.56 16.25 -10.71
C ALA A 164 -2.19 16.95 -10.56
N GLN A 165 -2.00 18.11 -11.21
CA GLN A 165 -0.77 18.90 -11.09
C GLN A 165 -0.57 19.43 -9.66
N ALA A 166 -1.62 19.93 -9.03
CA ALA A 166 -1.55 20.43 -7.66
C ALA A 166 -1.16 19.32 -6.67
N VAL A 167 -1.75 18.12 -6.80
CA VAL A 167 -1.38 16.95 -6.00
C VAL A 167 0.08 16.56 -6.23
N ASN A 168 0.54 16.55 -7.48
CA ASN A 168 1.93 16.23 -7.82
C ASN A 168 2.91 17.26 -7.23
N ASP A 169 2.59 18.54 -7.31
CA ASP A 169 3.41 19.63 -6.77
C ASP A 169 3.49 19.55 -5.24
N ARG A 170 2.37 19.26 -4.56
CA ARG A 170 2.33 19.00 -3.11
C ARG A 170 3.21 17.82 -2.73
N ALA A 171 3.18 16.73 -3.49
CA ALA A 171 4.04 15.57 -3.23
C ALA A 171 5.53 15.90 -3.38
N VAL A 172 5.92 16.65 -4.42
CA VAL A 172 7.30 17.11 -4.61
C VAL A 172 7.73 18.05 -3.48
N ALA A 173 6.87 18.99 -3.09
CA ALA A 173 7.13 19.91 -1.99
C ALA A 173 7.31 19.16 -0.65
N PHE A 174 6.40 18.22 -0.36
CA PHE A 174 6.47 17.36 0.82
C PHE A 174 7.77 16.55 0.85
N ALA A 175 8.13 15.91 -0.27
CA ALA A 175 9.35 15.13 -0.36
C ALA A 175 10.59 15.99 -0.08
N ARG A 176 10.69 17.18 -0.68
CA ARG A 176 11.83 18.10 -0.45
C ARG A 176 11.89 18.62 0.98
N ALA A 177 10.74 18.90 1.60
CA ALA A 177 10.69 19.48 2.94
C ALA A 177 10.89 18.45 4.06
N HIS A 178 10.42 17.21 3.87
CA HIS A 178 10.29 16.26 4.98
C HIS A 178 11.00 14.92 4.76
N LEU A 179 11.21 14.51 3.51
CA LEU A 179 11.86 13.24 3.16
C LEU A 179 13.30 13.42 2.72
N GLU A 180 13.63 14.51 2.02
CA GLU A 180 14.97 14.75 1.51
C GLU A 180 15.91 15.11 2.65
N ARG A 181 16.75 14.16 3.03
CA ARG A 181 17.88 14.39 3.93
C ARG A 181 19.05 14.88 3.10
N GLY A 182 19.88 15.76 3.69
CA GLY A 182 21.05 16.31 3.01
C GLY A 182 21.88 15.18 2.39
N MET A 183 22.18 15.28 1.09
CA MET A 183 23.06 14.34 0.42
C MET A 183 24.43 14.44 1.10
N ALA A 184 24.72 13.53 2.02
CA ALA A 184 26.03 13.47 2.62
C ALA A 184 27.03 13.34 1.48
N SER A 185 27.89 14.35 1.30
CA SER A 185 29.03 14.30 0.36
C SER A 185 30.09 13.27 0.78
N LYS A 186 29.73 12.32 1.66
CA LYS A 186 30.40 11.04 1.78
C LYS A 186 30.10 10.25 0.51
N LEU A 187 30.71 10.73 -0.59
CA LEU A 187 31.21 9.94 -1.69
C LEU A 187 31.53 8.58 -1.12
N PHE A 188 30.84 7.56 -1.65
CA PHE A 188 31.13 6.15 -1.43
C PHE A 188 32.59 6.03 -1.00
N GLY A 189 32.84 5.67 0.26
CA GLY A 189 34.19 5.37 0.70
C GLY A 189 34.74 4.45 -0.35
N THR A 190 35.74 4.92 -1.09
CA THR A 190 36.38 4.16 -2.15
C THR A 190 37.12 3.05 -1.43
N THR A 191 36.40 2.01 -1.02
CA THR A 191 37.02 0.76 -0.61
C THR A 191 37.79 0.34 -1.86
N PRO A 192 39.13 0.29 -1.82
CA PRO A 192 39.89 -0.17 -2.96
C PRO A 192 39.34 -1.54 -3.35
N PRO A 193 39.16 -1.84 -4.64
CA PRO A 193 38.77 -3.18 -5.02
C PRO A 193 39.80 -4.13 -4.43
N ALA A 194 39.36 -5.02 -3.53
CA ALA A 194 40.20 -6.10 -3.07
C ALA A 194 40.71 -6.82 -4.32
N ALA A 195 42.02 -6.77 -4.52
CA ALA A 195 42.66 -7.39 -5.66
C ALA A 195 42.46 -8.90 -5.58
N ARG A 196 41.52 -9.43 -6.36
CA ARG A 196 41.71 -10.57 -7.28
C ARG A 196 40.39 -11.04 -7.90
N ALA A 197 40.52 -11.32 -9.19
CA ALA A 197 39.60 -11.99 -10.10
C ALA A 197 38.80 -13.16 -9.49
N HIS A 198 37.56 -12.89 -9.12
CA HIS A 198 36.41 -13.78 -9.33
C HIS A 198 35.24 -12.87 -9.74
N ARG A 199 34.36 -13.34 -10.65
CA ARG A 199 33.13 -12.60 -11.00
C ARG A 199 32.25 -12.50 -9.74
N VAL A 200 32.45 -11.46 -8.93
CA VAL A 200 31.59 -11.19 -7.77
C VAL A 200 30.22 -10.78 -8.31
N ARG A 201 29.19 -11.56 -7.97
CA ARG A 201 27.80 -11.25 -8.30
C ARG A 201 27.44 -9.87 -7.72
N LYS A 202 26.69 -9.07 -8.48
CA LYS A 202 26.29 -7.74 -8.01
C LYS A 202 25.30 -7.86 -6.86
N ARG A 203 25.45 -7.00 -5.86
CA ARG A 203 24.55 -6.93 -4.70
C ARG A 203 23.37 -6.01 -5.01
N VAL A 204 22.18 -6.57 -5.01
CA VAL A 204 20.94 -5.85 -5.31
C VAL A 204 20.09 -5.79 -4.04
N GLY A 205 19.96 -4.60 -3.46
CA GLY A 205 19.08 -4.35 -2.34
C GLY A 205 17.63 -4.19 -2.80
N LEU A 206 16.70 -4.76 -2.03
CA LEU A 206 15.26 -4.65 -2.22
C LEU A 206 14.67 -4.12 -0.91
N LEU A 207 14.10 -2.92 -0.94
CA LEU A 207 13.47 -2.29 0.23
C LEU A 207 11.96 -2.25 0.06
N SER A 208 11.19 -2.89 0.96
CA SER A 208 9.73 -2.88 0.87
C SER A 208 9.05 -3.16 2.21
N PRO A 209 7.91 -2.52 2.52
CA PRO A 209 7.02 -2.98 3.58
C PRO A 209 6.10 -4.13 3.13
N LEU A 210 6.17 -4.55 1.87
CA LEU A 210 5.20 -5.44 1.24
C LEU A 210 5.79 -6.79 0.78
N PHE A 211 6.85 -7.30 1.41
CA PHE A 211 7.34 -8.67 1.15
C PHE A 211 6.43 -9.76 1.75
N SER A 212 5.20 -9.80 1.25
CA SER A 212 4.11 -10.71 1.61
C SER A 212 3.23 -10.94 0.38
N CYS A 213 2.09 -11.62 0.54
CA CYS A 213 1.09 -11.81 -0.52
C CYS A 213 0.48 -10.45 -0.89
N SER A 214 1.17 -9.73 -1.78
CA SER A 214 0.98 -8.32 -2.12
C SER A 214 1.33 -8.08 -3.59
N PRO A 215 1.00 -6.90 -4.17
CA PRO A 215 1.42 -6.55 -5.51
C PRO A 215 2.93 -6.65 -5.76
N VAL A 216 3.77 -6.40 -4.75
CA VAL A 216 5.24 -6.53 -4.87
C VAL A 216 5.63 -7.97 -5.15
N TYR A 217 5.04 -8.93 -4.45
CA TYR A 217 5.27 -10.34 -4.73
C TYR A 217 4.81 -10.69 -6.15
N PHE A 218 3.52 -10.46 -6.44
CA PHE A 218 2.89 -10.91 -7.67
C PHE A 218 3.51 -10.30 -8.93
N PHE A 219 4.10 -9.10 -8.86
CA PHE A 219 4.68 -8.43 -10.02
C PHE A 219 6.19 -8.62 -10.21
N CYS A 220 6.89 -9.09 -9.19
CA CYS A 220 8.35 -9.13 -9.21
C CYS A 220 8.93 -10.54 -9.01
N SER A 221 8.24 -11.45 -8.30
CA SER A 221 8.82 -12.72 -7.85
C SER A 221 9.32 -13.60 -9.00
N GLY A 222 8.55 -13.72 -10.10
CA GLY A 222 8.96 -14.47 -11.28
C GLY A 222 10.27 -13.95 -11.90
N ALA A 223 10.44 -12.63 -12.01
CA ALA A 223 11.68 -12.04 -12.52
C ALA A 223 12.85 -12.18 -11.52
N PHE A 224 12.58 -12.02 -10.22
CA PHE A 224 13.60 -12.24 -9.19
C PHE A 224 14.09 -13.69 -9.16
N SER A 225 13.20 -14.66 -9.34
CA SER A 225 13.58 -16.08 -9.42
C SER A 225 14.61 -16.31 -10.53
N LEU A 226 14.36 -15.77 -11.73
CA LEU A 226 15.29 -15.87 -12.87
C LEU A 226 16.62 -15.14 -12.64
N LEU A 227 16.59 -14.02 -11.93
CA LEU A 227 17.78 -13.20 -11.64
C LEU A 227 18.59 -13.73 -10.46
N SER A 228 18.00 -14.58 -9.60
CA SER A 228 18.63 -15.12 -8.38
C SER A 228 19.83 -16.04 -8.64
N ALA A 229 20.12 -16.38 -9.90
CA ALA A 229 21.35 -17.08 -10.30
C ALA A 229 22.52 -16.11 -10.59
N ASP A 230 22.23 -14.86 -10.98
CA ASP A 230 23.20 -13.88 -11.46
C ASP A 230 23.49 -12.75 -10.44
N PHE A 231 22.54 -12.49 -9.52
CA PHE A 231 22.58 -11.35 -8.59
C PHE A 231 22.31 -11.76 -7.15
N ASP A 232 23.04 -11.20 -6.19
CA ASP A 232 22.80 -11.48 -4.77
C ASP A 232 21.75 -10.51 -4.24
N PHE A 233 20.57 -11.03 -3.87
CA PHE A 233 19.47 -10.20 -3.37
C PHE A 233 19.54 -9.98 -1.85
N TYR A 234 19.49 -8.72 -1.44
CA TYR A 234 19.49 -8.28 -0.05
C TYR A 234 18.12 -7.67 0.26
N PHE A 235 17.27 -8.41 0.95
CA PHE A 235 15.92 -7.97 1.30
C PHE A 235 15.94 -7.18 2.61
N PHE A 236 15.48 -5.94 2.55
CA PHE A 236 15.23 -5.07 3.71
C PHE A 236 13.72 -5.02 3.94
N ASN A 237 13.21 -5.96 4.72
CA ASN A 237 11.79 -6.08 5.02
C ASN A 237 11.37 -5.02 6.04
N ARG A 238 10.54 -4.09 5.59
CA ARG A 238 9.95 -3.01 6.40
C ARG A 238 8.56 -3.36 6.94
N GLY A 239 8.02 -4.51 6.55
CA GLY A 239 6.70 -4.98 6.94
C GLY A 239 6.77 -6.00 8.08
N ARG A 240 5.65 -6.18 8.79
CA ARG A 240 5.50 -7.22 9.82
C ARG A 240 4.71 -8.44 9.36
N ARG A 241 4.00 -8.34 8.23
CA ARG A 241 3.22 -9.45 7.70
C ARG A 241 4.14 -10.56 7.19
N SER A 242 3.87 -11.79 7.60
CA SER A 242 4.57 -12.99 7.14
C SER A 242 3.55 -14.01 6.66
N ASP A 243 3.61 -14.40 5.39
CA ASP A 243 2.75 -15.41 4.78
C ASP A 243 3.54 -16.30 3.80
N TRP A 244 2.84 -17.12 3.02
CA TRP A 244 3.45 -18.04 2.05
C TRP A 244 4.37 -17.32 1.05
N ALA A 245 3.98 -16.13 0.58
CA ALA A 245 4.76 -15.35 -0.37
C ALA A 245 6.03 -14.77 0.27
N THR A 246 5.98 -14.41 1.56
CA THR A 246 7.19 -14.06 2.33
C THR A 246 8.21 -15.19 2.31
N GLN A 247 7.75 -16.44 2.47
CA GLN A 247 8.65 -17.61 2.47
C GLN A 247 9.26 -17.88 1.10
N GLU A 248 8.48 -17.71 0.03
CA GLU A 248 9.01 -17.82 -1.34
C GLU A 248 10.06 -16.74 -1.63
N LEU A 249 9.82 -15.48 -1.24
CA LEU A 249 10.81 -14.41 -1.39
C LEU A 249 12.06 -14.64 -0.55
N ARG A 250 11.91 -15.16 0.68
CA ARG A 250 13.06 -15.57 1.52
C ARG A 250 13.93 -16.61 0.83
N GLY A 251 13.32 -17.55 0.09
CA GLY A 251 14.05 -18.54 -0.69
C GLY A 251 14.93 -17.95 -1.81
N LEU A 252 14.63 -16.72 -2.26
CA LEU A 252 15.42 -16.00 -3.26
C LEU A 252 16.52 -15.11 -2.65
N ALA A 253 16.53 -14.94 -1.32
CA ALA A 253 17.38 -13.99 -0.64
C ALA A 253 18.79 -14.53 -0.43
N ALA A 254 19.80 -13.77 -0.86
CA ALA A 254 21.16 -13.98 -0.38
C ALA A 254 21.29 -13.50 1.08
N LYS A 255 20.58 -12.42 1.43
CA LYS A 255 20.38 -11.96 2.81
C LYS A 255 18.97 -11.40 3.02
N TRP A 256 18.42 -11.62 4.20
CA TRP A 256 17.12 -11.11 4.63
C TRP A 256 17.27 -10.36 5.96
N PHE A 257 16.73 -9.16 6.03
CA PHE A 257 16.75 -8.31 7.22
C PHE A 257 15.35 -7.83 7.53
N ASP A 258 14.84 -8.18 8.71
CA ASP A 258 13.61 -7.60 9.25
C ASP A 258 13.97 -6.29 9.97
N VAL A 259 13.59 -5.17 9.37
CA VAL A 259 13.94 -3.82 9.81
C VAL A 259 12.73 -2.89 9.93
N PRO A 260 11.51 -3.33 10.34
CA PRO A 260 10.33 -2.46 10.36
C PRO A 260 10.43 -1.28 11.35
N ASP A 261 11.21 -1.44 12.42
CA ASP A 261 11.34 -0.49 13.53
C ASP A 261 12.47 0.52 13.37
N LEU A 262 13.34 0.35 12.37
CA LEU A 262 14.44 1.28 12.16
C LEU A 262 13.90 2.66 11.74
N THR A 263 14.43 3.70 12.36
CA THR A 263 14.25 5.09 11.92
C THR A 263 14.92 5.31 10.56
N ALA A 264 14.62 6.42 9.91
CA ALA A 264 15.20 6.72 8.59
C ALA A 264 16.75 6.79 8.65
N GLU A 265 17.30 7.39 9.70
CA GLU A 265 18.74 7.52 9.93
C GLU A 265 19.40 6.16 10.17
N ALA A 266 18.83 5.34 11.06
CA ALA A 266 19.36 4.01 11.35
C ALA A 266 19.27 3.08 10.14
N LEU A 267 18.18 3.17 9.36
CA LEU A 267 18.00 2.39 8.15
C LEU A 267 19.01 2.79 7.05
N ASP A 268 19.26 4.09 6.87
CA ASP A 268 20.29 4.60 5.95
C ASP A 268 21.68 4.03 6.29
N ASP A 269 22.09 4.17 7.55
CA ASP A 269 23.37 3.65 8.02
C ASP A 269 23.47 2.13 7.83
N PHE A 270 22.39 1.40 8.14
CA PHE A 270 22.32 -0.05 7.96
C PHE A 270 22.44 -0.46 6.48
N VAL A 271 21.72 0.21 5.57
CA VAL A 271 21.81 -0.07 4.12
C VAL A 271 23.22 0.21 3.60
N ARG A 272 23.87 1.30 4.04
CA ARG A 272 25.25 1.64 3.62
C ARG A 272 26.28 0.58 3.99
N GLN A 273 26.14 -0.05 5.15
CA GLN A 273 27.05 -1.11 5.62
C GLN A 273 27.12 -2.31 4.66
N HIS A 274 26.10 -2.51 3.81
CA HIS A 274 26.05 -3.61 2.85
C HIS A 274 26.71 -3.29 1.50
N ALA A 275 27.09 -2.04 1.24
CA ALA A 275 27.78 -1.59 0.03
C ALA A 275 27.12 -2.11 -1.26
N LEU A 276 25.82 -1.84 -1.41
CA LEU A 276 25.00 -2.33 -2.52
C LEU A 276 25.40 -1.68 -3.86
N ASP A 277 25.39 -2.47 -4.93
CA ASP A 277 25.61 -1.96 -6.29
C ASP A 277 24.34 -1.32 -6.86
N VAL A 278 23.18 -1.89 -6.54
CA VAL A 278 21.86 -1.41 -6.94
C VAL A 278 20.92 -1.51 -5.75
N LEU A 279 20.04 -0.53 -5.57
CA LEU A 279 18.94 -0.57 -4.61
C LEU A 279 17.63 -0.27 -5.32
N LEU A 280 16.64 -1.16 -5.16
CA LEU A 280 15.28 -0.97 -5.62
C LEU A 280 14.41 -0.56 -4.44
N ASP A 281 13.79 0.61 -4.55
CA ASP A 281 12.67 0.95 -3.67
C ASP A 281 11.39 0.31 -4.22
N LEU A 282 10.84 -0.60 -3.42
CA LEU A 282 9.57 -1.29 -3.65
C LEU A 282 8.51 -0.91 -2.60
N GLY A 283 8.74 0.19 -1.86
CA GLY A 283 7.82 0.73 -0.86
C GLY A 283 7.10 2.00 -1.33
N GLY A 284 7.83 2.94 -1.93
CA GLY A 284 7.27 4.20 -2.42
C GLY A 284 6.52 4.98 -1.32
N TRP A 285 5.41 5.61 -1.68
CA TRP A 285 4.61 6.42 -0.75
C TRP A 285 3.94 5.63 0.39
N MET A 286 4.01 4.29 0.38
CA MET A 286 3.57 3.46 1.50
C MET A 286 4.67 3.26 2.55
N ASP A 287 5.91 3.69 2.28
CA ASP A 287 7.00 3.72 3.25
C ASP A 287 7.79 5.04 3.17
N PRO A 288 7.20 6.17 3.61
CA PRO A 288 7.89 7.47 3.63
C PRO A 288 9.17 7.45 4.47
N ILE A 289 9.22 6.62 5.52
CA ILE A 289 10.44 6.43 6.34
C ILE A 289 11.53 5.77 5.49
N GLY A 290 11.19 4.73 4.71
CA GLY A 290 12.08 4.11 3.74
C GLY A 290 12.57 5.08 2.67
N LEU A 291 11.66 5.86 2.07
CA LEU A 291 12.03 6.92 1.10
C LEU A 291 12.98 7.94 1.72
N LYS A 292 12.69 8.39 2.95
CA LYS A 292 13.55 9.31 3.70
C LYS A 292 14.93 8.71 3.98
N ALA A 293 14.99 7.44 4.36
CA ALA A 293 16.26 6.74 4.61
C ALA A 293 17.16 6.73 3.38
N ILE A 294 16.60 6.39 2.22
CA ILE A 294 17.37 6.24 0.98
C ILE A 294 17.56 7.55 0.21
N SER A 295 16.93 8.65 0.63
CA SER A 295 17.09 9.99 0.02
C SER A 295 18.54 10.50 0.01
N THR A 296 19.39 9.95 0.88
CA THR A 296 20.83 10.27 0.96
C THR A 296 21.67 9.48 -0.05
N LYS A 297 21.04 8.67 -0.91
CA LYS A 297 21.64 7.81 -1.93
C LYS A 297 22.64 6.77 -1.35
N PRO A 298 22.18 5.78 -0.55
CA PRO A 298 23.07 4.82 0.10
C PRO A 298 23.63 3.71 -0.81
N ALA A 299 23.20 3.63 -2.07
CA ALA A 299 23.68 2.65 -3.05
C ALA A 299 24.17 3.34 -4.33
N LYS A 300 25.06 2.68 -5.10
CA LYS A 300 25.66 3.27 -6.32
C LYS A 300 24.61 3.64 -7.37
N ARG A 301 23.58 2.81 -7.51
CA ARG A 301 22.42 3.04 -8.37
C ARG A 301 21.14 2.79 -7.59
N MET A 302 20.17 3.67 -7.77
CA MET A 302 18.87 3.57 -7.11
C MET A 302 17.73 3.70 -8.10
N TYR A 303 16.75 2.80 -8.00
CA TYR A 303 15.58 2.82 -8.85
C TYR A 303 14.30 2.73 -8.04
N LYS A 304 13.32 3.56 -8.39
CA LYS A 304 11.94 3.37 -7.93
C LYS A 304 11.27 2.32 -8.82
N TRP A 305 10.69 1.29 -8.22
CA TRP A 305 9.92 0.27 -8.93
C TRP A 305 8.78 -0.24 -8.04
N VAL A 306 7.80 -0.95 -8.61
CA VAL A 306 6.63 -1.61 -7.98
C VAL A 306 6.41 -1.42 -6.47
N GLY A 307 5.19 -1.04 -6.08
CA GLY A 307 4.79 -0.89 -4.67
C GLY A 307 4.81 0.59 -4.26
N GLY A 308 3.66 1.11 -3.82
CA GLY A 308 3.49 2.53 -3.46
C GLY A 308 3.87 3.50 -4.58
N GLN A 309 3.91 2.99 -5.81
CA GLN A 309 4.28 3.70 -7.02
C GLN A 309 3.03 4.38 -7.56
N SER A 310 2.63 5.48 -6.93
CA SER A 310 1.39 6.22 -7.25
C SER A 310 1.63 7.47 -8.09
N LEU A 311 2.77 8.12 -7.89
CA LEU A 311 3.28 9.31 -8.60
C LEU A 311 4.80 9.38 -8.37
N THR A 312 5.45 10.47 -8.80
CA THR A 312 6.87 10.76 -8.48
C THR A 312 7.21 10.52 -7.01
N THR A 313 8.43 10.08 -6.67
CA THR A 313 8.86 10.10 -5.25
C THR A 313 9.14 11.52 -4.76
N GLY A 314 9.32 12.47 -5.69
CA GLY A 314 9.72 13.85 -5.41
C GLY A 314 11.19 14.01 -5.01
N LEU A 315 11.91 12.89 -4.85
CA LEU A 315 13.32 12.85 -4.44
C LEU A 315 14.26 12.92 -5.63
N ARG A 316 15.45 13.51 -5.42
CA ARG A 316 16.52 13.60 -6.42
C ARG A 316 17.51 12.44 -6.40
N ALA A 317 17.41 11.56 -5.39
CA ALA A 317 18.39 10.49 -5.15
C ALA A 317 18.34 9.36 -6.19
N PHE A 318 17.19 9.17 -6.85
CA PHE A 318 16.95 8.07 -7.77
C PHE A 318 17.58 8.31 -9.14
N ASP A 319 18.26 7.29 -9.66
CA ASP A 319 18.80 7.26 -11.02
C ASP A 319 17.73 6.92 -12.06
N GLY A 320 16.57 6.43 -11.61
CA GLY A 320 15.40 6.35 -12.47
C GLY A 320 14.16 5.75 -11.81
N PHE A 321 13.05 5.93 -12.50
CA PHE A 321 11.74 5.41 -12.14
C PHE A 321 11.32 4.40 -13.21
N ILE A 322 11.25 3.12 -12.83
CA ILE A 322 10.97 2.02 -13.76
C ILE A 322 9.47 2.00 -14.10
N THR A 323 9.18 2.13 -15.39
CA THR A 323 7.84 2.33 -15.96
C THR A 323 7.78 1.73 -17.37
N ASP A 324 6.71 1.99 -18.12
CA ASP A 324 6.55 1.65 -19.54
C ASP A 324 5.82 2.76 -20.33
N ALA A 325 5.66 2.53 -21.63
CA ALA A 325 5.07 3.50 -22.55
C ALA A 325 3.56 3.72 -22.36
N GLU A 326 2.84 2.80 -21.72
CA GLU A 326 1.39 2.93 -21.51
C GLU A 326 1.09 3.64 -20.18
N GLN A 327 1.87 3.33 -19.13
CA GLN A 327 1.80 4.01 -17.85
C GLN A 327 2.20 5.47 -17.96
N THR A 328 3.37 5.71 -18.55
CA THR A 328 3.93 7.05 -18.72
C THR A 328 4.26 7.25 -20.19
N PRO A 329 3.33 7.69 -21.04
CA PRO A 329 3.63 7.95 -22.45
C PRO A 329 4.65 9.09 -22.62
N ALA A 330 5.10 9.33 -23.85
CA ALA A 330 6.02 10.42 -24.14
C ALA A 330 5.46 11.78 -23.66
N GLY A 331 6.30 12.62 -23.05
CA GLY A 331 5.90 13.90 -22.46
C GLY A 331 5.54 13.82 -20.97
N TYR A 332 5.51 12.62 -20.38
CA TYR A 332 5.26 12.45 -18.94
C TYR A 332 6.45 12.86 -18.06
N GLU A 333 7.63 13.08 -18.63
CA GLU A 333 8.86 13.46 -17.90
C GLU A 333 8.62 14.66 -16.97
N ARG A 334 7.78 15.62 -17.37
CA ARG A 334 7.44 16.81 -16.57
C ARG A 334 6.80 16.51 -15.21
N TRP A 335 6.22 15.32 -15.03
CA TRP A 335 5.54 14.90 -13.81
C TRP A 335 6.49 14.24 -12.80
N PHE A 336 7.72 13.91 -13.21
CA PHE A 336 8.64 13.11 -12.40
C PHE A 336 9.92 13.88 -12.10
N THR A 337 10.43 13.72 -10.87
CA THR A 337 11.76 14.24 -10.50
C THR A 337 12.85 13.26 -10.92
N GLU A 338 12.51 11.99 -11.06
CA GLU A 338 13.39 10.93 -11.52
C GLU A 338 13.38 10.81 -13.06
N PRO A 339 14.50 10.39 -13.67
CA PRO A 339 14.49 9.96 -15.05
C PRO A 339 13.54 8.77 -15.28
N LEU A 340 12.63 8.86 -16.24
CA LEU A 340 11.73 7.75 -16.58
C LEU A 340 12.45 6.65 -17.37
N LEU A 341 12.47 5.43 -16.82
CA LEU A 341 13.05 4.24 -17.45
C LEU A 341 11.92 3.35 -18.00
N ARG A 342 11.54 3.60 -19.25
CA ARG A 342 10.47 2.85 -19.94
C ARG A 342 10.98 1.51 -20.46
N LEU A 343 10.54 0.41 -19.84
CA LEU A 343 10.83 -0.93 -20.32
C LEU A 343 9.98 -1.23 -21.56
N PRO A 344 10.58 -1.75 -22.66
CA PRO A 344 9.86 -1.95 -23.92
C PRO A 344 8.75 -3.00 -23.80
N GLN A 345 8.98 -4.03 -22.99
CA GLN A 345 8.05 -5.15 -22.76
C GLN A 345 7.23 -4.97 -21.48
N GLY A 346 6.98 -3.72 -21.05
CA GLY A 346 6.20 -3.43 -19.85
C GLY A 346 7.01 -3.51 -18.55
N TYR A 347 6.57 -2.74 -17.56
CA TYR A 347 7.33 -2.57 -16.30
C TYR A 347 7.14 -3.68 -15.26
N ILE A 348 6.21 -4.61 -15.48
CA ILE A 348 5.90 -5.73 -14.58
C ILE A 348 5.51 -6.98 -15.36
N SER A 349 5.60 -8.13 -14.69
CA SER A 349 5.06 -9.42 -15.10
C SER A 349 4.29 -10.04 -13.92
N TYR A 350 3.11 -10.59 -14.14
CA TYR A 350 2.26 -11.20 -13.12
C TYR A 350 2.59 -12.68 -12.92
N THR A 351 2.90 -13.05 -11.67
CA THR A 351 3.16 -14.42 -11.23
C THR A 351 1.91 -14.94 -10.53
N PRO A 352 1.01 -15.69 -11.18
CA PRO A 352 -0.24 -16.12 -10.54
C PRO A 352 0.03 -17.04 -9.35
N PRO A 353 -0.80 -16.99 -8.29
CA PRO A 353 -0.71 -17.96 -7.20
C PRO A 353 -1.06 -19.37 -7.71
N SER A 354 -0.50 -20.40 -7.06
CA SER A 354 -0.80 -21.81 -7.40
C SER A 354 -2.28 -22.20 -7.25
N TYR A 355 -3.04 -21.43 -6.47
CA TYR A 355 -4.47 -21.60 -6.25
C TYR A 355 -5.35 -20.68 -7.12
N LEU A 356 -4.81 -20.03 -8.16
CA LEU A 356 -5.62 -19.25 -9.12
C LEU A 356 -6.65 -20.19 -9.77
N PRO A 357 -7.96 -19.94 -9.63
CA PRO A 357 -8.96 -20.79 -10.25
C PRO A 357 -8.93 -20.66 -11.78
N ALA A 358 -9.43 -21.68 -12.48
CA ALA A 358 -9.63 -21.60 -13.92
C ALA A 358 -10.71 -20.54 -14.25
N PRO A 359 -10.58 -19.83 -15.39
CA PRO A 359 -11.64 -18.96 -15.88
C PRO A 359 -12.99 -19.70 -15.98
N GLN A 360 -14.06 -19.07 -15.50
CA GLN A 360 -15.40 -19.66 -15.51
C GLN A 360 -16.22 -19.20 -16.72
N PRO A 361 -17.31 -19.87 -17.11
CA PRO A 361 -18.26 -19.33 -18.08
C PRO A 361 -18.82 -17.97 -17.65
N ALA A 362 -19.25 -17.14 -18.60
CA ALA A 362 -19.97 -15.91 -18.26
C ALA A 362 -21.36 -16.25 -17.69
N PRO A 363 -21.82 -15.58 -16.62
CA PRO A 363 -23.17 -15.76 -16.10
C PRO A 363 -24.25 -15.54 -17.17
N GLU A 364 -25.22 -16.45 -17.24
CA GLU A 364 -26.34 -16.35 -18.19
C GLU A 364 -27.54 -15.59 -17.64
N HIS A 365 -27.69 -15.56 -16.31
CA HIS A 365 -28.86 -14.99 -15.63
C HIS A 365 -28.77 -13.46 -15.45
N ALA A 366 -27.56 -12.89 -15.45
CA ALA A 366 -27.33 -11.48 -15.21
C ALA A 366 -25.98 -11.03 -15.79
N HIS A 367 -25.84 -9.72 -16.01
CA HIS A 367 -24.56 -9.07 -16.20
C HIS A 367 -23.98 -8.71 -14.83
N VAL A 368 -23.01 -9.50 -14.36
CA VAL A 368 -22.39 -9.33 -13.04
C VAL A 368 -21.21 -8.36 -13.14
N LEU A 369 -21.39 -7.15 -12.62
CA LEU A 369 -20.41 -6.08 -12.55
C LEU A 369 -19.71 -6.11 -11.19
N GLY A 370 -18.39 -6.20 -11.17
CA GLY A 370 -17.61 -6.27 -9.94
C GLY A 370 -16.77 -5.04 -9.68
N ILE A 371 -16.78 -4.56 -8.44
CA ILE A 371 -15.89 -3.53 -7.90
C ILE A 371 -15.02 -4.24 -6.87
N ILE A 372 -13.75 -4.47 -7.25
CA ILE A 372 -12.84 -5.37 -6.54
C ILE A 372 -11.58 -4.64 -6.03
N ALA A 373 -11.61 -3.30 -6.07
CA ALA A 373 -10.55 -2.43 -5.61
C ALA A 373 -10.50 -2.38 -4.07
N ASN A 374 -9.36 -1.95 -3.52
CA ASN A 374 -9.29 -1.54 -2.11
C ASN A 374 -10.41 -0.51 -1.84
N PRO A 375 -11.33 -0.70 -0.87
CA PRO A 375 -12.52 0.13 -0.75
C PRO A 375 -12.25 1.62 -0.51
N VAL A 376 -11.06 1.99 -0.03
CA VAL A 376 -10.66 3.41 0.07
C VAL A 376 -10.62 4.10 -1.30
N LYS A 377 -10.42 3.33 -2.38
CA LYS A 377 -10.44 3.80 -3.77
C LYS A 377 -11.86 3.97 -4.33
N VAL A 378 -12.89 3.46 -3.63
CA VAL A 378 -14.29 3.68 -4.00
C VAL A 378 -14.64 5.12 -3.60
N SER A 379 -14.19 6.03 -4.44
CA SER A 379 -14.23 7.47 -4.27
C SER A 379 -15.63 8.03 -4.51
N GLN A 380 -15.86 9.28 -4.12
CA GLN A 380 -17.10 9.96 -4.45
C GLN A 380 -17.28 10.19 -5.96
N PRO A 381 -16.27 10.64 -6.75
CA PRO A 381 -16.41 10.77 -8.20
C PRO A 381 -16.82 9.45 -8.87
N PHE A 382 -16.19 8.34 -8.46
CA PHE A 382 -16.53 7.02 -8.98
C PHE A 382 -17.98 6.64 -8.71
N LEU A 383 -18.43 6.82 -7.46
CA LEU A 383 -19.81 6.52 -7.07
C LEU A 383 -20.82 7.42 -7.80
N SER A 384 -20.53 8.71 -7.95
CA SER A 384 -21.37 9.67 -8.67
C SER A 384 -21.53 9.31 -10.15
N GLY A 385 -20.48 8.80 -10.80
CA GLY A 385 -20.52 8.34 -12.19
C GLY A 385 -21.28 7.02 -12.38
N LEU A 386 -21.49 6.24 -11.31
CA LEU A 386 -21.96 4.86 -11.44
C LEU A 386 -23.39 4.76 -11.97
N LEU A 387 -24.27 5.72 -11.68
CA LEU A 387 -25.62 5.76 -12.27
C LEU A 387 -25.55 5.77 -13.81
N HIS A 388 -24.68 6.59 -14.38
CA HIS A 388 -24.53 6.69 -15.83
C HIS A 388 -24.04 5.36 -16.41
N THR A 389 -22.97 4.80 -15.85
CA THR A 389 -22.43 3.48 -16.24
C THR A 389 -23.48 2.38 -16.18
N LEU A 390 -24.25 2.31 -15.09
CA LEU A 390 -25.28 1.28 -14.93
C LEU A 390 -26.42 1.45 -15.96
N ARG A 391 -26.82 2.68 -16.28
CA ARG A 391 -27.83 2.93 -17.33
C ARG A 391 -27.36 2.47 -18.70
N GLU A 392 -26.09 2.69 -19.04
CA GLU A 392 -25.53 2.20 -20.30
C GLU A 392 -25.51 0.68 -20.36
N ARG A 393 -25.13 0.01 -19.25
CA ARG A 393 -25.07 -1.46 -19.22
C ARG A 393 -26.43 -2.14 -19.16
N ALA A 394 -27.43 -1.50 -18.56
CA ALA A 394 -28.80 -1.98 -18.53
C ALA A 394 -29.42 -2.12 -19.95
N GLN A 395 -28.92 -1.38 -20.94
CA GLN A 395 -29.36 -1.52 -22.34
C GLN A 395 -29.02 -2.89 -22.96
N GLY A 396 -28.18 -3.70 -22.30
CA GLY A 396 -27.80 -5.04 -22.75
C GLY A 396 -28.88 -6.12 -22.56
N GLY A 397 -30.02 -5.80 -21.94
CA GLY A 397 -31.19 -6.69 -21.83
C GLY A 397 -31.12 -7.75 -20.72
N LEU A 398 -29.97 -7.97 -20.09
CA LEU A 398 -29.84 -8.79 -18.88
C LEU A 398 -30.01 -7.94 -17.60
N PRO A 399 -30.56 -8.49 -16.51
CA PRO A 399 -30.47 -7.89 -15.19
C PRO A 399 -29.01 -7.59 -14.81
N LEU A 400 -28.77 -6.53 -14.06
CA LEU A 400 -27.46 -6.19 -13.54
C LEU A 400 -27.33 -6.70 -12.10
N GLU A 401 -26.18 -7.29 -11.78
CA GLU A 401 -25.74 -7.46 -10.40
C GLU A 401 -24.49 -6.63 -10.18
N LEU A 402 -24.47 -5.81 -9.13
CA LEU A 402 -23.32 -5.00 -8.75
C LEU A 402 -22.70 -5.58 -7.48
N HIS A 403 -21.52 -6.18 -7.62
CA HIS A 403 -20.79 -6.88 -6.57
C HIS A 403 -19.63 -6.03 -6.06
N PHE A 404 -19.67 -5.65 -4.79
CA PHE A 404 -18.53 -5.07 -4.09
C PHE A 404 -17.79 -6.19 -3.35
N ILE A 405 -16.53 -6.45 -3.69
CA ILE A 405 -15.78 -7.63 -3.21
C ILE A 405 -14.53 -7.19 -2.42
N ASP A 406 -14.63 -7.21 -1.10
CA ASP A 406 -13.55 -7.00 -0.13
C ASP A 406 -14.08 -7.36 1.26
N LYS A 407 -13.25 -7.93 2.12
CA LYS A 407 -13.64 -8.29 3.49
C LYS A 407 -14.14 -7.10 4.32
N ARG A 408 -13.68 -5.87 4.03
CA ARG A 408 -14.02 -4.64 4.76
C ARG A 408 -15.42 -4.12 4.48
N TYR A 409 -16.15 -4.69 3.52
CA TYR A 409 -17.57 -4.40 3.35
C TYR A 409 -18.48 -4.94 4.49
N HIS A 410 -17.91 -5.32 5.65
CA HIS A 410 -18.66 -5.46 6.90
C HIS A 410 -18.81 -4.15 7.67
N HIS A 411 -18.02 -3.11 7.36
CA HIS A 411 -18.07 -1.84 8.09
C HIS A 411 -19.37 -1.07 7.78
N PRO A 412 -20.21 -0.75 8.80
CA PRO A 412 -21.53 -0.14 8.57
C PRO A 412 -21.47 1.22 7.87
N GLN A 413 -20.46 2.05 8.20
CA GLN A 413 -20.32 3.38 7.61
C GLN A 413 -19.98 3.32 6.12
N LEU A 414 -19.08 2.40 5.72
CA LEU A 414 -18.74 2.15 4.32
C LEU A 414 -19.97 1.67 3.52
N LEU A 415 -20.74 0.73 4.08
CA LEU A 415 -21.97 0.24 3.48
C LEU A 415 -23.01 1.35 3.32
N ALA A 416 -23.21 2.18 4.34
CA ALA A 416 -24.14 3.29 4.32
C ALA A 416 -23.76 4.32 3.23
N ARG A 417 -22.48 4.67 3.14
CA ARG A 417 -21.94 5.59 2.11
C ARG A 417 -22.23 5.09 0.69
N ILE A 418 -21.94 3.82 0.43
CA ILE A 418 -22.16 3.21 -0.89
C ILE A 418 -23.67 3.14 -1.20
N ARG A 419 -24.50 2.70 -0.25
CA ARG A 419 -25.96 2.63 -0.44
C ARG A 419 -26.58 4.00 -0.70
N ALA A 420 -26.15 5.03 0.04
CA ALA A 420 -26.61 6.40 -0.16
C ALA A 420 -26.25 6.90 -1.57
N ALA A 421 -25.01 6.69 -2.00
CA ALA A 421 -24.56 7.11 -3.33
C ALA A 421 -25.27 6.36 -4.47
N LEU A 422 -25.69 5.11 -4.24
CA LEU A 422 -26.41 4.29 -5.22
C LEU A 422 -27.93 4.46 -5.19
N GLN A 423 -28.49 5.18 -4.21
CA GLN A 423 -29.93 5.41 -4.12
C GLN A 423 -30.53 5.95 -5.45
N PRO A 424 -29.92 6.91 -6.16
CA PRO A 424 -30.45 7.38 -7.45
C PRO A 424 -30.47 6.29 -8.53
N ALA A 425 -29.46 5.43 -8.57
CA ALA A 425 -29.40 4.29 -9.48
C ALA A 425 -30.48 3.25 -9.15
N MET A 426 -30.67 2.94 -7.86
CA MET A 426 -31.73 2.04 -7.43
C MET A 426 -33.13 2.61 -7.71
N ALA A 427 -33.32 3.91 -7.58
CA ALA A 427 -34.61 4.56 -7.90
C ALA A 427 -34.89 4.59 -9.41
N THR A 428 -33.87 4.79 -10.24
CA THR A 428 -34.02 4.90 -11.70
C THR A 428 -34.12 3.55 -12.39
N LEU A 429 -33.30 2.58 -11.98
CA LEU A 429 -33.21 1.26 -12.61
C LEU A 429 -34.03 0.19 -11.85
N GLY A 430 -34.45 0.47 -10.62
CA GLY A 430 -35.34 -0.39 -9.85
C GLY A 430 -34.82 -1.81 -9.71
N HIS A 431 -35.71 -2.77 -9.98
CA HIS A 431 -35.43 -4.22 -9.94
C HIS A 431 -34.40 -4.69 -10.98
N GLN A 432 -33.95 -3.84 -11.90
CA GLN A 432 -32.93 -4.21 -12.88
C GLN A 432 -31.53 -4.28 -12.28
N VAL A 433 -31.29 -3.74 -11.08
CA VAL A 433 -29.97 -3.79 -10.43
C VAL A 433 -30.08 -4.41 -9.04
N GLN A 434 -29.28 -5.44 -8.80
CA GLN A 434 -29.11 -6.03 -7.47
C GLN A 434 -27.74 -5.67 -6.90
N LEU A 435 -27.73 -5.06 -5.71
CA LEU A 435 -26.51 -4.73 -4.98
C LEU A 435 -26.10 -5.89 -4.06
N LYS A 436 -24.88 -6.41 -4.21
CA LYS A 436 -24.32 -7.47 -3.35
C LYS A 436 -22.95 -7.05 -2.79
N PHE A 437 -22.74 -7.35 -1.51
CA PHE A 437 -21.44 -7.20 -0.85
C PHE A 437 -20.89 -8.59 -0.54
N ILE A 438 -19.73 -8.91 -1.08
CA ILE A 438 -19.07 -10.22 -0.94
C ILE A 438 -17.83 -10.03 -0.08
N LEU A 439 -17.75 -10.79 1.02
CA LEU A 439 -16.74 -10.65 2.05
C LEU A 439 -15.85 -11.91 2.05
N PRO A 440 -14.87 -12.03 1.13
CA PRO A 440 -13.98 -13.17 1.09
C PRO A 440 -13.08 -13.22 2.33
N ASP A 441 -12.91 -14.41 2.92
CA ASP A 441 -12.05 -14.66 4.08
C ASP A 441 -10.57 -14.90 3.72
N SER A 442 -10.31 -15.12 2.43
CA SER A 442 -9.02 -15.52 1.89
C SER A 442 -8.83 -14.98 0.48
N HIS A 443 -7.56 -14.93 0.03
CA HIS A 443 -7.27 -14.55 -1.36
C HIS A 443 -7.87 -15.54 -2.37
N GLN A 444 -7.92 -16.83 -2.03
CA GLN A 444 -8.55 -17.84 -2.89
C GLN A 444 -10.07 -17.60 -3.02
N ALA A 445 -10.77 -17.33 -1.91
CA ALA A 445 -12.19 -16.98 -1.96
C ALA A 445 -12.45 -15.69 -2.75
N TYR A 446 -11.55 -14.70 -2.63
CA TYR A 446 -11.60 -13.49 -3.46
C TYR A 446 -11.49 -13.82 -4.95
N LEU A 447 -10.47 -14.59 -5.37
CA LEU A 447 -10.27 -14.96 -6.78
C LEU A 447 -11.46 -15.78 -7.32
N ALA A 448 -12.05 -16.65 -6.50
CA ALA A 448 -13.25 -17.40 -6.88
C ALA A 448 -14.46 -16.46 -7.12
N ALA A 449 -14.65 -15.45 -6.28
CA ALA A 449 -15.69 -14.44 -6.48
C ALA A 449 -15.42 -13.59 -7.74
N VAL A 450 -14.16 -13.17 -7.96
CA VAL A 450 -13.75 -12.45 -9.17
C VAL A 450 -14.02 -13.27 -10.42
N ALA A 451 -13.75 -14.59 -10.40
CA ALA A 451 -13.98 -15.46 -11.55
C ALA A 451 -15.46 -15.51 -11.98
N GLY A 452 -16.40 -15.22 -11.06
CA GLY A 452 -17.84 -15.16 -11.34
C GLY A 452 -18.32 -13.85 -12.01
N LEU A 453 -17.47 -12.82 -12.12
CA LEU A 453 -17.85 -11.51 -12.66
C LEU A 453 -17.93 -11.53 -14.19
N SER A 454 -18.92 -10.89 -14.79
CA SER A 454 -18.93 -10.62 -16.24
C SER A 454 -17.89 -9.55 -16.62
N GLU A 455 -17.75 -8.54 -15.76
CA GLU A 455 -16.84 -7.41 -15.93
C GLU A 455 -16.44 -6.81 -14.58
N MET A 456 -15.20 -6.34 -14.49
CA MET A 456 -14.72 -5.47 -13.44
C MET A 456 -14.92 -4.00 -13.85
N LEU A 457 -15.62 -3.23 -13.03
CA LEU A 457 -15.63 -1.77 -13.09
C LEU A 457 -14.50 -1.26 -12.20
N ASP A 458 -13.49 -0.65 -12.81
CA ASP A 458 -12.38 -0.08 -12.08
C ASP A 458 -12.70 1.29 -11.50
N THR A 459 -12.07 1.60 -10.37
CA THR A 459 -12.26 2.88 -9.67
C THR A 459 -11.44 4.00 -10.30
N HIS A 460 -11.89 5.24 -10.10
CA HIS A 460 -11.13 6.45 -10.40
C HIS A 460 -11.23 7.42 -9.20
N PRO A 461 -10.28 8.35 -8.99
CA PRO A 461 -9.06 8.54 -9.78
C PRO A 461 -8.06 7.39 -9.62
N TYR A 462 -7.99 6.72 -8.47
CA TYR A 462 -7.05 5.63 -8.26
C TYR A 462 -7.53 4.31 -8.89
N THR A 463 -6.81 3.82 -9.90
CA THR A 463 -7.10 2.58 -10.64
C THR A 463 -6.55 1.30 -10.01
N GLY A 464 -7.02 0.15 -10.49
CA GLY A 464 -6.57 -1.19 -10.15
C GLY A 464 -5.20 -1.54 -10.73
N GLY A 465 -4.35 -2.19 -9.93
CA GLY A 465 -3.08 -2.75 -10.39
C GLY A 465 -3.16 -4.27 -10.41
N LEU A 466 -2.82 -4.89 -9.27
CA LEU A 466 -2.90 -6.35 -9.08
C LEU A 466 -4.30 -6.89 -9.36
N THR A 467 -5.32 -6.23 -8.81
CA THR A 467 -6.74 -6.62 -8.98
C THR A 467 -7.14 -6.69 -10.46
N THR A 468 -6.61 -5.80 -11.28
CA THR A 468 -6.83 -5.80 -12.74
C THR A 468 -6.14 -7.00 -13.38
N MET A 469 -4.89 -7.30 -13.03
CA MET A 469 -4.18 -8.47 -13.56
C MET A 469 -4.85 -9.78 -13.16
N GLU A 470 -5.38 -9.88 -11.93
CA GLU A 470 -6.15 -11.02 -11.45
C GLU A 470 -7.46 -11.21 -12.23
N ALA A 471 -8.24 -10.14 -12.38
CA ALA A 471 -9.46 -10.15 -13.19
C ALA A 471 -9.18 -10.61 -14.64
N LEU A 472 -8.18 -10.02 -15.29
CA LEU A 472 -7.79 -10.38 -16.65
C LEU A 472 -7.36 -11.85 -16.76
N SER A 473 -6.58 -12.35 -15.79
CA SER A 473 -6.14 -13.75 -15.75
C SER A 473 -7.31 -14.73 -15.60
N LEU A 474 -8.39 -14.31 -14.93
CA LEU A 474 -9.63 -15.06 -14.76
C LEU A 474 -10.62 -14.92 -15.92
N GLY A 475 -10.22 -14.25 -17.00
CA GLY A 475 -11.09 -14.03 -18.16
C GLY A 475 -12.09 -12.88 -18.00
N VAL A 476 -11.96 -12.08 -16.93
CA VAL A 476 -12.84 -10.95 -16.62
C VAL A 476 -12.29 -9.70 -17.30
N ARG A 477 -13.15 -8.98 -18.01
CA ARG A 477 -12.77 -7.71 -18.65
C ARG A 477 -12.78 -6.59 -17.62
N CYS A 478 -11.93 -5.59 -17.82
CA CYS A 478 -11.88 -4.41 -16.96
C CYS A 478 -12.26 -3.17 -17.77
N SER A 479 -13.22 -2.38 -17.29
CA SER A 479 -13.44 -1.00 -17.74
C SER A 479 -12.79 -0.05 -16.75
N SER A 480 -12.17 1.01 -17.27
CA SER A 480 -11.41 1.97 -16.46
C SER A 480 -11.35 3.30 -17.20
N GLU A 481 -11.23 4.36 -16.43
CA GLU A 481 -10.95 5.71 -16.89
C GLU A 481 -9.50 6.04 -16.58
N ALA A 482 -8.74 6.41 -17.62
CA ALA A 482 -7.34 6.74 -17.46
C ALA A 482 -7.18 8.21 -17.10
N GLY A 483 -6.60 8.48 -15.93
CA GLY A 483 -6.24 9.82 -15.51
C GLY A 483 -4.82 10.20 -15.91
N THR A 484 -4.24 11.12 -15.13
CA THR A 484 -2.95 11.76 -15.36
C THR A 484 -1.85 11.21 -14.46
N LEU A 485 -2.10 11.04 -13.15
CA LEU A 485 -1.07 10.49 -12.25
C LEU A 485 -0.84 9.01 -12.54
N PHE A 486 0.31 8.49 -12.11
CA PHE A 486 0.67 7.09 -12.37
C PHE A 486 -0.35 6.09 -11.79
N CYS A 487 -0.90 6.37 -10.60
CA CYS A 487 -1.94 5.57 -9.98
C CYS A 487 -3.28 5.55 -10.74
N GLU A 488 -3.48 6.45 -11.68
CA GLU A 488 -4.73 6.64 -12.42
C GLU A 488 -4.70 5.93 -13.76
N ARG A 489 -3.63 5.16 -14.03
CA ARG A 489 -3.34 4.59 -15.34
C ARG A 489 -2.98 3.11 -15.30
N HIS A 490 -2.91 2.49 -14.12
CA HIS A 490 -2.53 1.08 -13.97
C HIS A 490 -3.40 0.16 -14.83
N THR A 491 -4.73 0.24 -14.69
CA THR A 491 -5.62 -0.61 -15.48
C THR A 491 -5.52 -0.34 -16.97
N HIS A 492 -5.43 0.93 -17.36
CA HIS A 492 -5.23 1.32 -18.75
C HIS A 492 -3.97 0.66 -19.34
N ALA A 493 -2.85 0.75 -18.63
CA ALA A 493 -1.60 0.15 -19.04
C ALA A 493 -1.72 -1.38 -19.12
N HIS A 494 -2.26 -2.04 -18.10
CA HIS A 494 -2.41 -3.50 -18.11
C HIS A 494 -3.27 -3.97 -19.29
N VAL A 495 -4.43 -3.35 -19.53
CA VAL A 495 -5.34 -3.70 -20.63
C VAL A 495 -4.71 -3.46 -22.00
N ASN A 496 -3.95 -2.38 -22.20
CA ASN A 496 -3.32 -2.11 -23.50
C ASN A 496 -2.16 -3.06 -23.80
N PHE A 497 -1.42 -3.53 -22.79
CA PHE A 497 -0.37 -4.54 -22.97
C PHE A 497 -0.91 -5.93 -23.35
N LEU A 498 -2.22 -6.18 -23.23
CA LEU A 498 -2.85 -7.39 -23.72
C LEU A 498 -3.14 -7.36 -25.23
N ARG A 499 -3.10 -6.17 -25.85
CA ARG A 499 -3.47 -5.98 -27.26
C ARG A 499 -2.25 -6.15 -28.15
N SER A 500 -2.38 -6.93 -29.23
CA SER A 500 -1.38 -6.91 -30.30
C SER A 500 -1.24 -5.48 -30.85
N PRO A 501 -0.05 -5.06 -31.35
CA PRO A 501 0.15 -3.71 -31.89
C PRO A 501 -0.89 -3.27 -32.94
N GLY A 502 -1.45 -4.23 -33.70
CA GLY A 502 -2.50 -4.00 -34.72
C GLY A 502 -3.94 -4.03 -34.22
N GLU A 503 -4.20 -4.42 -32.97
CA GLU A 503 -5.56 -4.51 -32.39
C GLU A 503 -5.86 -3.40 -31.37
N ARG A 504 -4.99 -2.39 -31.32
CA ARG A 504 -5.20 -1.16 -30.55
C ARG A 504 -6.43 -0.43 -31.13
N ARG A 505 -7.62 -0.69 -30.55
CA ARG A 505 -8.98 -0.13 -30.81
C ARG A 505 -10.01 -1.06 -31.50
N LYS A 506 -10.12 -2.33 -31.15
CA LYS A 506 -11.41 -3.04 -31.35
C LYS A 506 -12.21 -3.06 -30.04
N ARG A 507 -13.45 -2.53 -30.09
CA ARG A 507 -14.46 -2.80 -29.05
C ARG A 507 -14.54 -4.32 -28.89
N ALA A 508 -14.39 -4.81 -27.66
CA ALA A 508 -14.45 -6.23 -27.40
C ALA A 508 -15.81 -6.77 -27.87
N ARG A 509 -15.81 -7.82 -28.70
CA ARG A 509 -17.07 -8.48 -29.09
C ARG A 509 -17.81 -8.90 -27.81
N PRO A 510 -19.14 -8.75 -27.72
CA PRO A 510 -19.89 -9.21 -26.56
C PRO A 510 -19.56 -10.69 -26.30
N ILE A 511 -19.28 -11.06 -25.04
CA ILE A 511 -19.13 -12.46 -24.66
C ILE A 511 -20.52 -13.06 -24.77
N LYS A 512 -20.68 -14.12 -25.55
CA LYS A 512 -21.96 -14.84 -25.60
C LYS A 512 -22.21 -15.43 -24.20
N PRO A 513 -23.40 -15.24 -23.61
CA PRO A 513 -23.78 -15.91 -22.37
C PRO A 513 -23.45 -17.41 -22.43
N GLY A 514 -22.94 -17.97 -21.33
CA GLY A 514 -22.61 -19.40 -21.24
C GLY A 514 -21.28 -19.82 -21.87
N ALA A 515 -20.62 -18.94 -22.64
CA ALA A 515 -19.33 -19.28 -23.23
C ALA A 515 -18.24 -19.38 -22.15
N VAL A 516 -17.47 -20.47 -22.20
CA VAL A 516 -16.25 -20.64 -21.39
C VAL A 516 -15.29 -19.50 -21.73
N ARG A 517 -14.88 -18.74 -20.70
CA ARG A 517 -13.88 -17.70 -20.85
C ARG A 517 -12.49 -18.32 -20.83
N ARG A 518 -11.54 -17.64 -21.46
CA ARG A 518 -10.11 -17.95 -21.36
C ARG A 518 -9.44 -16.78 -20.67
N SER A 519 -8.25 -17.02 -20.11
CA SER A 519 -7.40 -15.92 -19.64
C SER A 519 -7.28 -14.85 -20.72
N LEU A 520 -7.48 -13.60 -20.34
CA LEU A 520 -7.23 -12.44 -21.20
C LEU A 520 -5.77 -11.98 -21.13
N VAL A 521 -4.93 -12.69 -20.37
CA VAL A 521 -3.47 -12.55 -20.36
C VAL A 521 -2.87 -13.68 -21.18
N PRO A 522 -2.55 -13.47 -22.47
CA PRO A 522 -1.85 -14.46 -23.30
C PRO A 522 -0.51 -14.88 -22.70
N VAL A 523 -0.06 -16.10 -23.01
CA VAL A 523 1.25 -16.62 -22.54
C VAL A 523 2.42 -15.80 -23.11
N ASP A 524 2.26 -15.28 -24.32
CA ASP A 524 3.20 -14.39 -25.01
C ASP A 524 3.00 -12.91 -24.64
N CYS A 525 2.05 -12.58 -23.77
CA CYS A 525 1.84 -11.22 -23.31
C CYS A 525 3.06 -10.76 -22.50
N PRO A 526 3.51 -9.50 -22.65
CA PRO A 526 4.58 -8.97 -21.83
C PRO A 526 4.28 -9.03 -20.31
N ARG A 527 2.99 -9.01 -19.92
CA ARG A 527 2.55 -9.20 -18.53
C ARG A 527 2.70 -10.64 -18.01
N ALA A 528 2.95 -11.63 -18.87
CA ALA A 528 3.28 -13.01 -18.47
C ALA A 528 4.76 -13.35 -18.74
N ASN A 529 5.52 -12.45 -19.37
CA ASN A 529 6.89 -12.71 -19.80
C ASN A 529 7.93 -12.32 -18.73
N HIS A 530 8.11 -13.18 -17.74
CA HIS A 530 9.12 -12.99 -16.69
C HIS A 530 10.55 -12.89 -17.24
N VAL A 531 10.84 -13.59 -18.34
CA VAL A 531 12.18 -13.62 -18.96
C VAL A 531 12.55 -12.26 -19.52
N ALA A 532 11.64 -11.63 -20.27
CA ALA A 532 11.87 -10.30 -20.82
C ALA A 532 12.06 -9.24 -19.73
N LEU A 533 11.22 -9.28 -18.69
CA LEU A 533 11.38 -8.39 -17.54
C LEU A 533 12.73 -8.61 -16.84
N ALA A 534 13.10 -9.87 -16.60
CA ALA A 534 14.39 -10.22 -16.01
C ALA A 534 15.57 -9.73 -16.86
N GLN A 535 15.53 -9.91 -18.19
CA GLN A 535 16.57 -9.41 -19.10
C GLN A 535 16.71 -7.88 -19.03
N ALA A 536 15.59 -7.16 -19.03
CA ALA A 536 15.60 -5.70 -18.93
C ALA A 536 16.16 -5.21 -17.59
N LEU A 537 15.78 -5.85 -16.49
CA LEU A 537 16.31 -5.57 -15.16
C LEU A 537 17.80 -5.93 -15.06
N ALA A 538 18.24 -7.07 -15.61
CA ALA A 538 19.65 -7.46 -15.63
C ALA A 538 20.50 -6.44 -16.39
N GLN A 539 20.03 -5.96 -17.54
CA GLN A 539 20.68 -4.90 -18.30
C GLN A 539 20.81 -3.62 -17.44
N LEU A 540 19.72 -3.23 -16.78
CA LEU A 540 19.72 -2.06 -15.90
C LEU A 540 20.69 -2.23 -14.71
N PHE A 541 20.70 -3.38 -14.05
CA PHE A 541 21.58 -3.62 -12.90
C PHE A 541 23.05 -3.66 -13.29
N ARG A 542 23.37 -4.24 -14.45
CA ARG A 542 24.74 -4.32 -14.98
C ARG A 542 25.24 -2.95 -15.43
N TYR A 543 24.47 -2.27 -16.28
CA TYR A 543 24.97 -1.12 -17.04
C TYR A 543 24.37 0.23 -16.64
N GLY A 544 23.27 0.24 -15.88
CA GLY A 544 22.56 1.46 -15.52
C GLY A 544 21.86 2.13 -16.69
N SER A 545 21.62 1.39 -17.78
CA SER A 545 21.01 1.89 -19.00
C SER A 545 20.16 0.79 -19.65
N LEU A 546 19.10 1.19 -20.33
CA LEU A 546 18.28 0.30 -21.17
C LEU A 546 18.78 0.27 -22.63
N LYS A 547 19.85 1.00 -22.96
CA LYS A 547 20.44 0.97 -24.31
C LYS A 547 20.86 -0.47 -24.67
N GLY A 548 20.49 -0.90 -25.87
CA GLY A 548 20.75 -2.24 -26.39
C GLY A 548 19.63 -3.26 -26.17
N LEU A 549 18.57 -2.92 -25.44
CA LEU A 549 17.33 -3.71 -25.42
C LEU A 549 16.52 -3.37 -26.68
N THR A 550 16.42 -4.31 -27.61
CA THR A 550 15.46 -4.20 -28.72
C THR A 550 14.06 -4.55 -28.22
N ALA A 551 13.06 -3.83 -28.72
CA ALA A 551 11.65 -4.05 -28.39
C ALA A 551 11.14 -5.39 -28.89
#